data_AF-A0A8T5Q9G8-F1
#
_entry.id   AF-A0A8T5Q9G8-F1
#
_cell.length_a   1.000
_cell.length_b   1.000
_cell.length_c   1.000
_cell.angle_alpha   90.00
_cell.angle_beta   90.00
_cell.angle_gamma   90.00
#
_symmetry.space_group_name_H-M   'P 1'
#
loop_
_entity.id
_entity.type
_entity.pdbx_description
1 polymer ?
#
loop_
_entity_poly.entity_id
_entity_poly.type
_entity_poly.pdbx_seq_one_letter_code
_entity_poly.pdbx_strand_id
1 'polypeptide(L)'
;MADEDKLKDLKKLSPNERLEKLKELQEKDREEIEKAQKLLQETEDEIGRERELEKIPIPQLKAVDIGALFSTEEKELFKAKRFTAAPAKEKEEKPEEPRRAEEREELERIAEQAPRLSQEEEAAQAQYLDQLSQKPVEDIYNRVKDIYQQVKATGEITPEQMNELNNVSYANRRKMEDIQSGRYTEVTQEAAREMVLTEKMKNWLQDSYGRRAA
;
A
#
# COMPACT_ATOMS: atom_id res chain seq x y z
N MET A 1 -1.03 -24.44 -43.31
CA MET A 1 0.27 -24.81 -43.91
C MET A 1 0.96 -25.93 -43.12
N ALA A 2 0.96 -25.91 -41.78
CA ALA A 2 1.63 -26.94 -40.97
C ALA A 2 1.08 -28.39 -41.14
N ASP A 3 -0.22 -28.56 -41.42
CA ASP A 3 -0.82 -29.90 -41.48
C ASP A 3 -0.66 -30.59 -42.84
N GLU A 4 -0.50 -29.83 -43.93
CA GLU A 4 -0.20 -30.39 -45.25
C GLU A 4 1.19 -31.02 -45.32
N ASP A 5 2.17 -30.46 -44.61
CA ASP A 5 3.52 -31.00 -44.58
C ASP A 5 3.61 -32.27 -43.71
N LYS A 6 2.87 -32.34 -42.59
CA LYS A 6 2.69 -33.58 -41.80
C LYS A 6 2.09 -34.71 -42.62
N LEU A 7 1.09 -34.41 -43.46
CA LEU A 7 0.46 -35.40 -44.35
C LEU A 7 1.40 -35.91 -45.44
N LYS A 8 2.34 -35.09 -45.94
CA LYS A 8 3.36 -35.51 -46.91
C LYS A 8 4.37 -36.47 -46.29
N ASP A 9 4.75 -36.27 -45.03
CA ASP A 9 5.70 -37.14 -44.35
C ASP A 9 5.10 -38.52 -44.00
N LEU A 10 3.80 -38.60 -43.72
CA LEU A 10 3.10 -39.88 -43.52
C LEU A 10 3.10 -40.77 -44.79
N LYS A 11 3.15 -40.17 -45.98
CA LYS A 11 3.21 -40.91 -47.27
C LYS A 11 4.56 -41.58 -47.52
N LYS A 12 5.63 -41.18 -46.81
CA LYS A 12 6.98 -41.77 -46.92
C LYS A 12 7.15 -43.04 -46.08
N LEU A 13 6.27 -43.28 -45.10
CA LEU A 13 6.30 -44.44 -44.21
C LEU A 13 5.71 -45.69 -44.85
N SER A 14 6.01 -46.86 -44.30
CA SER A 14 5.38 -48.12 -44.74
C SER A 14 3.86 -48.10 -44.48
N PRO A 15 3.06 -48.87 -45.23
CA PRO A 15 1.59 -48.85 -45.08
C PRO A 15 1.09 -49.15 -43.66
N ASN A 16 1.74 -50.09 -42.96
CA ASN A 16 1.37 -50.47 -41.59
C ASN A 16 1.66 -49.35 -40.59
N GLU A 17 2.87 -48.77 -40.65
CA GLU A 17 3.25 -47.65 -39.78
C GLU A 17 2.42 -46.39 -40.06
N ARG A 18 2.06 -46.17 -41.33
CA ARG A 18 1.16 -45.07 -41.73
C ARG A 18 -0.22 -45.24 -41.10
N LEU A 19 -0.76 -46.46 -41.10
CA LEU A 19 -2.08 -46.74 -40.54
C LEU A 19 -2.09 -46.49 -39.02
N GLU A 20 -1.06 -46.91 -38.30
CA GLU A 20 -0.95 -46.66 -36.86
C GLU A 20 -0.87 -45.16 -36.54
N LYS A 21 -0.01 -44.42 -37.25
CA LYS A 21 0.11 -42.96 -37.04
C LYS A 21 -1.16 -42.20 -37.41
N LEU A 22 -1.90 -42.63 -38.43
CA LEU A 22 -3.18 -42.03 -38.80
C LEU A 22 -4.23 -42.24 -37.70
N LYS A 23 -4.26 -43.42 -37.08
CA LYS A 23 -5.15 -43.69 -35.92
C LYS A 23 -4.78 -42.83 -34.71
N GLU A 24 -3.49 -42.69 -34.42
CA GLU A 24 -3.02 -41.84 -33.32
C GLU A 24 -3.37 -40.36 -33.55
N LEU A 25 -3.20 -39.86 -34.78
CA LEU A 25 -3.58 -38.50 -35.15
C LEU A 25 -5.10 -38.31 -35.04
N GLN A 26 -5.89 -39.28 -35.51
CA GLN A 26 -7.35 -39.24 -35.41
C GLN A 26 -7.84 -39.17 -33.96
N GLU A 27 -7.24 -39.91 -33.03
CA GLU A 27 -7.59 -39.83 -31.61
C GLU A 27 -7.20 -38.49 -30.98
N LYS A 28 -6.02 -37.94 -31.32
CA LYS A 28 -5.62 -36.59 -30.85
C LYS A 28 -6.57 -35.51 -31.34
N ASP A 29 -6.89 -35.53 -32.64
CA ASP A 29 -7.83 -34.58 -33.23
C ASP A 29 -9.21 -34.70 -32.56
N ARG A 30 -9.64 -35.92 -32.23
CA ARG A 30 -10.90 -36.15 -31.50
C ARG A 30 -10.89 -35.53 -30.10
N GLU A 31 -9.81 -35.70 -29.34
CA GLU A 31 -9.67 -35.08 -28.02
C GLU A 31 -9.64 -33.55 -28.10
N GLU A 32 -8.96 -32.99 -29.11
CA GLU A 32 -8.90 -31.54 -29.33
C GLU A 32 -10.28 -30.97 -29.68
N ILE A 33 -11.04 -31.66 -30.53
CA ILE A 33 -12.42 -31.29 -30.86
C ILE A 33 -13.31 -31.34 -29.61
N GLU A 34 -13.19 -32.37 -28.77
CA GLU A 34 -13.99 -32.48 -27.55
C GLU A 34 -13.67 -31.35 -26.56
N LYS A 35 -12.39 -31.01 -26.38
CA LYS A 35 -11.97 -29.87 -25.53
C LYS A 35 -12.50 -28.55 -26.07
N ALA A 36 -12.41 -28.33 -27.39
CA ALA A 36 -12.95 -27.12 -28.01
C ALA A 36 -14.47 -27.02 -27.84
N GLN A 37 -15.20 -28.14 -27.96
CA GLN A 37 -16.64 -28.17 -27.72
C GLN A 37 -17.02 -27.86 -26.27
N LYS A 38 -16.28 -28.41 -25.29
CA LYS A 38 -16.47 -28.07 -23.87
C LYS A 38 -16.27 -26.58 -23.62
N LEU A 39 -15.19 -26.00 -24.16
CA LEU A 39 -14.91 -24.58 -24.01
C LEU A 39 -16.00 -23.70 -24.65
N LEU A 40 -16.52 -24.09 -25.81
CA LEU A 40 -17.64 -23.39 -26.45
C LEU A 40 -18.88 -23.42 -25.55
N GLN A 41 -19.22 -24.57 -24.99
CA GLN A 41 -20.37 -24.71 -24.10
C GLN A 41 -20.21 -23.85 -22.83
N GLU A 42 -19.05 -23.90 -22.19
CA GLU A 42 -18.76 -23.06 -21.00
C GLU A 42 -18.88 -21.57 -21.31
N THR A 43 -18.41 -21.16 -22.50
CA THR A 43 -18.50 -19.76 -22.96
C THR A 43 -19.96 -19.35 -23.21
N GLU A 44 -20.78 -20.21 -23.82
CA GLU A 44 -22.21 -19.96 -24.01
C GLU A 44 -22.95 -19.80 -22.67
N ASP A 45 -22.63 -20.63 -21.67
CA ASP A 45 -23.19 -20.55 -20.33
C ASP A 45 -22.73 -19.28 -19.57
N GLU A 46 -21.48 -18.84 -19.76
CA GLU A 46 -20.98 -17.56 -19.23
C GLU A 46 -21.72 -16.36 -19.83
N ILE A 47 -21.86 -16.31 -21.16
CA ILE A 47 -22.62 -15.26 -21.84
C ILE A 47 -24.07 -15.24 -21.35
N GLY A 48 -24.67 -16.41 -21.12
CA GLY A 48 -26.01 -16.53 -20.53
C GLY A 48 -26.11 -15.86 -19.15
N ARG A 49 -25.19 -16.22 -18.24
CA ARG A 49 -25.12 -15.65 -16.88
C ARG A 49 -24.87 -14.15 -16.89
N GLU A 50 -23.98 -13.64 -17.74
CA GLU A 50 -23.69 -12.21 -17.85
C GLU A 50 -24.94 -11.43 -18.29
N ARG A 51 -25.67 -11.93 -19.30
CA ARG A 51 -26.94 -11.33 -19.74
C ARG A 51 -28.03 -11.37 -18.68
N GLU A 52 -28.02 -12.35 -17.78
CA GLU A 52 -28.94 -12.38 -16.63
C GLU A 52 -28.57 -11.33 -15.59
N LEU A 53 -27.27 -11.14 -15.31
CA LEU A 53 -26.78 -10.10 -14.41
C LEU A 53 -27.09 -8.69 -14.92
N GLU A 54 -26.97 -8.43 -16.23
CA GLU A 54 -27.34 -7.14 -16.84
C GLU A 54 -28.82 -6.77 -16.65
N LYS A 55 -29.70 -7.77 -16.54
CA LYS A 55 -31.14 -7.55 -16.34
C LYS A 55 -31.47 -7.22 -14.88
N ILE A 56 -30.55 -7.43 -13.95
CA ILE A 56 -30.76 -7.09 -12.55
C ILE A 56 -30.71 -5.57 -12.45
N PRO A 57 -31.82 -4.89 -12.09
CA PRO A 57 -31.82 -3.45 -11.95
C PRO A 57 -30.83 -3.07 -10.85
N ILE A 58 -29.79 -2.32 -11.22
CA ILE A 58 -28.83 -1.79 -10.26
C ILE A 58 -29.60 -0.87 -9.32
N PRO A 59 -29.63 -1.15 -8.00
CA PRO A 59 -30.26 -0.26 -7.04
C PRO A 59 -29.62 1.10 -7.17
N GLN A 60 -30.42 2.12 -7.53
CA GLN A 60 -29.96 3.50 -7.44
C GLN A 60 -29.83 3.81 -5.95
N LEU A 61 -28.62 3.68 -5.42
CA LEU A 61 -28.30 4.16 -4.09
C LEU A 61 -28.64 5.64 -4.08
N LYS A 62 -29.62 6.05 -3.26
CA LYS A 62 -29.82 7.46 -2.93
C LYS A 62 -28.45 8.00 -2.56
N ALA A 63 -28.06 9.16 -3.09
CA ALA A 63 -26.82 9.81 -2.73
C ALA A 63 -26.80 10.01 -1.21
N VAL A 64 -26.24 9.04 -0.50
CA VAL A 64 -25.95 9.17 0.91
C VAL A 64 -24.90 10.27 0.96
N ASP A 65 -25.13 11.28 1.78
CA ASP A 65 -24.13 12.32 2.01
C ASP A 65 -22.93 11.67 2.72
N ILE A 66 -22.03 11.11 1.90
CA ILE A 66 -20.76 10.56 2.35
C ILE A 66 -19.92 11.64 3.03
N GLY A 67 -20.18 12.92 2.76
CA GLY A 67 -19.57 14.03 3.46
C GLY A 67 -19.88 14.00 4.95
N ALA A 68 -21.07 13.60 5.38
CA ALA A 68 -21.40 13.52 6.81
C ALA A 68 -20.59 12.43 7.55
N LEU A 69 -20.04 11.44 6.84
CA LEU A 69 -19.29 10.33 7.43
C LEU A 69 -17.83 10.71 7.79
N PHE A 70 -17.28 11.75 7.15
CA PHE A 70 -15.90 12.18 7.36
C PHE A 70 -15.82 13.40 8.26
N SER A 71 -14.85 13.40 9.18
CA SER A 71 -14.55 14.58 9.99
C SER A 71 -13.98 15.69 9.10
N THR A 72 -14.01 16.92 9.59
CA THR A 72 -13.47 18.08 8.87
C THR A 72 -12.00 17.87 8.52
N GLU A 73 -11.23 17.32 9.46
CA GLU A 73 -9.81 17.01 9.34
C GLU A 73 -9.55 15.95 8.26
N GLU A 74 -10.35 14.88 8.22
CA GLU A 74 -10.24 13.84 7.19
C GLU A 74 -10.48 14.39 5.79
N LYS A 75 -11.54 15.20 5.62
CA LYS A 75 -11.87 15.81 4.34
C LYS A 75 -10.73 16.67 3.83
N GLU A 76 -10.07 17.40 4.71
CA GLU A 76 -8.94 18.26 4.36
C GLU A 76 -7.69 17.45 3.96
N LEU A 77 -7.36 16.39 4.72
CA LEU A 77 -6.26 15.48 4.39
C LEU A 77 -6.47 14.80 3.02
N PHE A 78 -7.70 14.37 2.73
CA PHE A 78 -8.03 13.76 1.44
C PHE A 78 -7.93 14.74 0.28
N LYS A 79 -8.31 16.01 0.46
CA LYS A 79 -8.14 17.05 -0.57
C LYS A 79 -6.67 17.31 -0.88
N ALA A 80 -5.80 17.33 0.14
CA ALA A 80 -4.38 17.61 -0.03
C ALA A 80 -3.64 16.53 -0.85
N LYS A 81 -3.98 15.24 -0.68
CA LYS A 81 -3.28 14.13 -1.38
C LYS A 81 -3.85 13.82 -2.78
N ARG A 82 -5.11 14.19 -3.08
CA ARG A 82 -5.77 13.84 -4.36
C ARG A 82 -5.20 14.57 -5.58
N PHE A 83 -4.51 15.69 -5.40
CA PHE A 83 -4.00 16.53 -6.49
C PHE A 83 -2.47 16.53 -6.66
N THR A 84 -1.73 15.74 -5.88
CA THR A 84 -0.25 15.70 -5.95
C THR A 84 0.29 14.46 -6.67
N ALA A 85 -0.57 13.59 -7.21
CA ALA A 85 -0.14 12.45 -8.00
C ALA A 85 0.23 12.91 -9.43
N ALA A 86 1.38 13.57 -9.55
CA ALA A 86 2.08 13.58 -10.84
C ALA A 86 2.43 12.12 -11.21
N PRO A 87 2.30 11.71 -12.48
CA PRO A 87 2.63 10.35 -12.90
C PRO A 87 4.07 10.05 -12.49
N ALA A 88 4.24 9.01 -11.69
CA ALA A 88 5.54 8.53 -11.27
C ALA A 88 6.34 8.17 -12.54
N LYS A 89 7.31 9.02 -12.88
CA LYS A 89 8.37 8.62 -13.79
C LYS A 89 9.15 7.53 -13.06
N GLU A 90 9.04 6.31 -13.57
CA GLU A 90 9.93 5.21 -13.24
C GLU A 90 11.36 5.72 -13.34
N LYS A 91 12.00 5.91 -12.17
CA LYS A 91 13.44 6.14 -12.10
C LYS A 91 14.08 4.77 -12.27
N GLU A 92 14.72 4.57 -13.42
CA GLU A 92 15.65 3.47 -13.63
C GLU A 92 16.68 3.46 -12.49
N GLU A 93 16.66 2.40 -11.69
CA GLU A 93 17.66 2.10 -10.67
C GLU A 93 18.98 1.76 -11.37
N LYS A 94 19.93 2.69 -11.37
CA LYS A 94 21.35 2.37 -11.57
C LYS A 94 21.96 1.97 -10.22
N PRO A 95 22.90 1.00 -10.17
CA PRO A 95 23.55 0.64 -8.92
C PRO A 95 24.52 1.77 -8.50
N GLU A 96 24.10 2.61 -7.55
CA GLU A 96 24.95 3.59 -6.86
C GLU A 96 25.57 2.94 -5.61
N GLU A 97 26.66 2.17 -5.79
CA GLU A 97 27.42 1.63 -4.66
C GLU A 97 28.48 2.59 -4.06
N PRO A 98 29.19 3.47 -4.80
CA PRO A 98 30.23 4.29 -4.17
C PRO A 98 29.71 5.48 -3.34
N ARG A 99 28.54 6.04 -3.66
CA ARG A 99 27.96 7.18 -2.90
C ARG A 99 27.50 6.81 -1.49
N ARG A 100 27.02 5.58 -1.30
CA ARG A 100 26.51 5.12 0.00
C ARG A 100 27.60 4.99 1.07
N ALA A 101 28.85 4.73 0.68
CA ALA A 101 29.96 4.62 1.62
C ALA A 101 30.39 5.98 2.15
N GLU A 102 30.52 6.97 1.26
CA GLU A 102 30.87 8.35 1.62
C GLU A 102 29.76 9.01 2.46
N GLU A 103 28.49 8.80 2.11
CA GLU A 103 27.35 9.27 2.92
C GLU A 103 27.34 8.63 4.32
N ARG A 104 27.70 7.34 4.45
CA ARG A 104 27.76 6.68 5.76
C ARG A 104 28.86 7.26 6.64
N GLU A 105 30.06 7.48 6.10
CA GLU A 105 31.16 8.10 6.85
C GLU A 105 30.83 9.54 7.27
N GLU A 106 30.14 10.29 6.42
CA GLU A 106 29.70 11.65 6.75
C GLU A 106 28.64 11.64 7.86
N LEU A 107 27.65 10.73 7.78
CA LEU A 107 26.64 10.56 8.82
C LEU A 107 27.24 10.10 10.15
N GLU A 108 28.25 9.22 10.13
CA GLU A 108 28.98 8.79 11.33
C GLU A 108 29.73 9.96 11.98
N ARG A 109 30.44 10.78 11.19
CA ARG A 109 31.12 11.99 11.71
C ARG A 109 30.14 13.01 12.30
N ILE A 110 28.98 13.19 11.66
CA ILE A 110 27.92 14.07 12.17
C ILE A 110 27.35 13.53 13.49
N ALA A 111 27.12 12.22 13.58
CA ALA A 111 26.63 11.57 14.80
C ALA A 111 27.63 11.66 15.96
N GLU A 112 28.93 11.58 15.68
CA GLU A 112 29.99 11.77 16.69
C GLU A 112 30.10 13.20 17.20
N GLN A 113 29.79 14.19 16.35
CA GLN A 113 29.80 15.61 16.69
C GLN A 113 28.48 16.10 17.29
N ALA A 114 27.43 15.29 17.24
CA ALA A 114 26.16 15.62 17.87
C ALA A 114 26.36 15.73 19.39
N PRO A 115 25.83 16.79 20.03
CA PRO A 115 25.87 16.91 21.48
C PRO A 115 25.18 15.68 22.08
N ARG A 116 25.95 14.84 22.77
CA ARG A 116 25.40 13.72 23.53
C ARG A 116 24.63 14.30 24.70
N LEU A 117 23.35 13.94 24.79
CA LEU A 117 22.55 14.22 25.96
C LEU A 117 23.27 13.66 27.19
N SER A 118 23.17 14.37 28.31
CA SER A 118 23.62 13.82 29.58
C SER A 118 22.80 12.56 29.89
N GLN A 119 23.38 11.63 30.67
CA GLN A 119 22.66 10.42 31.09
C GLN A 119 21.33 10.72 31.78
N GLU A 120 21.24 11.86 32.46
CA GLU A 120 20.03 12.34 33.12
C GLU A 120 18.96 12.80 32.11
N GLU A 121 19.36 13.53 31.07
CA GLU A 121 18.48 13.94 29.98
C GLU A 121 17.98 12.75 29.15
N GLU A 122 18.85 11.77 28.86
CA GLU A 122 18.46 10.53 28.19
C GLU A 122 17.43 9.75 29.00
N ALA A 123 17.64 9.64 30.32
CA ALA A 123 16.70 8.96 31.21
C ALA A 123 15.36 9.71 31.29
N ALA A 124 15.38 11.04 31.37
CA ALA A 124 14.18 11.86 31.38
C ALA A 124 13.39 11.74 30.06
N GLN A 125 14.10 11.73 28.92
CA GLN A 125 13.49 11.55 27.61
C GLN A 125 12.87 10.16 27.45
N ALA A 126 13.57 9.11 27.89
CA ALA A 126 13.05 7.75 27.87
C ALA A 126 11.78 7.61 28.72
N GLN A 127 11.77 8.21 29.93
CA GLN A 127 10.59 8.25 30.79
C GLN A 127 9.43 8.99 30.13
N TYR A 128 9.70 10.13 29.49
CA TYR A 128 8.68 10.89 28.77
C TYR A 128 8.04 10.07 27.64
N LEU A 129 8.85 9.39 26.83
CA LEU A 129 8.37 8.55 25.73
C LEU A 129 7.54 7.37 26.23
N ASP A 130 7.96 6.75 27.32
CA ASP A 130 7.20 5.65 27.93
C ASP A 130 5.83 6.16 28.42
N GLN A 131 5.81 7.27 29.18
CA GLN A 131 4.57 7.88 29.64
C GLN A 131 3.64 8.28 28.49
N LEU A 132 4.19 8.85 27.41
CA LEU A 132 3.41 9.26 26.25
C LEU A 132 2.77 8.05 25.55
N SER A 133 3.49 6.92 25.46
CA SER A 133 2.96 5.69 24.87
C SER A 133 1.83 5.04 25.67
N GLN A 134 1.79 5.28 26.98
CA GLN A 134 0.71 4.81 27.86
C GLN A 134 -0.54 5.68 27.82
N LYS A 135 -0.49 6.86 27.16
CA LYS A 135 -1.66 7.73 27.07
C LYS A 135 -2.77 7.14 26.19
N PRO A 136 -4.03 7.54 26.43
CA PRO A 136 -5.12 7.26 25.51
C PRO A 136 -4.80 7.69 24.08
N VAL A 137 -5.35 6.98 23.09
CA VAL A 137 -5.17 7.31 21.67
C VAL A 137 -5.64 8.74 21.38
N GLU A 138 -6.76 9.13 21.98
CA GLU A 138 -7.34 10.46 21.85
C GLU A 138 -6.33 11.57 22.24
N ASP A 139 -5.57 11.40 23.32
CA ASP A 139 -4.56 12.38 23.74
C ASP A 139 -3.42 12.51 22.71
N ILE A 140 -2.99 11.37 22.17
CA ILE A 140 -1.93 11.32 21.14
C ILE A 140 -2.42 12.00 19.86
N TYR A 141 -3.67 11.74 19.48
CA TYR A 141 -4.32 12.35 18.32
C TYR A 141 -4.48 13.88 18.49
N ASN A 142 -5.01 14.32 19.64
CA ASN A 142 -5.23 15.74 19.91
C ASN A 142 -3.93 16.54 19.86
N ARG A 143 -2.83 15.99 20.37
CA ARG A 143 -1.50 16.63 20.28
C ARG A 143 -1.07 16.89 18.84
N VAL A 144 -1.19 15.90 17.95
CA VAL A 144 -0.83 16.09 16.53
C VAL A 144 -1.81 17.02 15.83
N LYS A 145 -3.10 16.93 16.18
CA LYS A 145 -4.13 17.82 15.65
C LYS A 145 -3.85 19.28 16.00
N ASP A 146 -3.45 19.58 17.23
CA ASP A 146 -3.11 20.93 17.66
C ASP A 146 -1.89 21.48 16.90
N ILE A 147 -0.84 20.67 16.76
CA ILE A 147 0.35 21.03 15.96
C ILE A 147 -0.07 21.28 14.51
N TYR A 148 -0.87 20.38 13.92
CA TYR A 148 -1.36 20.51 12.55
C TYR A 148 -2.14 21.82 12.35
N GLN A 149 -3.05 22.16 13.26
CA GLN A 149 -3.84 23.39 13.20
C GLN A 149 -2.97 24.64 13.34
N GLN A 150 -2.01 24.64 14.27
CA GLN A 150 -1.08 25.74 14.45
C GLN A 150 -0.23 25.95 13.21
N VAL A 151 0.41 24.89 12.69
CA VAL A 151 1.24 24.97 11.47
C VAL A 151 0.42 25.40 10.26
N LYS A 152 -0.84 24.99 10.15
CA LYS A 152 -1.73 25.45 9.08
C LYS A 152 -2.06 26.95 9.20
N ALA A 153 -2.16 27.47 10.41
CA ALA A 153 -2.44 28.89 10.67
C ALA A 153 -1.20 29.78 10.50
N THR A 154 -0.04 29.33 10.99
CA THR A 154 1.23 30.09 10.93
C THR A 154 1.96 29.89 9.61
N GLY A 155 1.76 28.75 8.95
CA GLY A 155 2.51 28.33 7.76
C GLY A 155 3.91 27.79 8.07
N GLU A 156 4.31 27.70 9.34
CA GLU A 156 5.66 27.32 9.78
C GLU A 156 5.59 26.29 10.92
N ILE A 157 6.58 25.39 10.96
CA ILE A 157 6.75 24.42 12.04
C ILE A 157 8.00 24.77 12.86
N THR A 158 7.86 24.75 14.18
CA THR A 158 8.96 25.00 15.12
C THR A 158 9.77 23.72 15.41
N PRO A 159 11.03 23.83 15.83
CA PRO A 159 11.83 22.69 16.27
C PRO A 159 11.16 21.88 17.38
N GLU A 160 10.50 22.54 18.33
CA GLU A 160 9.79 21.91 19.45
C GLU A 160 8.59 21.10 18.95
N GLN A 161 7.80 21.66 18.03
CA GLN A 161 6.69 20.94 17.38
C GLN A 161 7.18 19.75 16.57
N MET A 162 8.31 19.89 15.88
CA MET A 162 8.91 18.78 15.11
C MET A 162 9.40 17.67 16.03
N ASN A 163 10.02 18.02 17.16
CA ASN A 163 10.42 17.06 18.18
C ASN A 163 9.21 16.35 18.79
N GLU A 164 8.16 17.09 19.13
CA GLU A 164 6.92 16.50 19.65
C GLU A 164 6.24 15.57 18.64
N LEU A 165 6.24 15.91 17.34
CA LEU A 165 5.75 14.99 16.29
C LEU A 165 6.53 13.67 16.28
N ASN A 166 7.84 13.70 16.50
CA ASN A 166 8.66 12.50 16.56
C ASN A 166 8.32 11.66 17.80
N ASN A 167 8.17 12.31 18.97
CA ASN A 167 7.77 11.66 20.22
C ASN A 167 6.40 10.99 20.10
N VAL A 168 5.43 11.71 19.52
CA VAL A 168 4.08 11.19 19.27
C VAL A 168 4.12 10.04 18.25
N SER A 169 4.91 10.16 17.18
CA SER A 169 5.03 9.07 16.21
C SER A 169 5.58 7.79 16.83
N TYR A 170 6.54 7.90 17.76
CA TYR A 170 7.04 6.77 18.53
C TYR A 170 5.92 6.14 19.38
N ALA A 171 5.20 6.96 20.15
CA ALA A 171 4.09 6.51 21.00
C ALA A 171 2.97 5.83 20.21
N ASN A 172 2.56 6.44 19.09
CA ASN A 172 1.51 5.92 18.20
C ASN A 172 1.92 4.57 17.58
N ARG A 173 3.17 4.44 17.14
CA ARG A 173 3.70 3.18 16.58
C ARG A 173 3.72 2.07 17.63
N ARG A 174 4.25 2.34 18.82
CA ARG A 174 4.28 1.36 19.92
C ARG A 174 2.88 0.86 20.26
N LYS A 175 1.89 1.75 20.26
CA LYS A 175 0.48 1.39 20.51
C LYS A 175 -0.12 0.53 19.39
N MET A 176 0.20 0.84 18.13
CA MET A 176 -0.18 0.00 16.98
C MET A 176 0.45 -1.40 17.05
N GLU A 177 1.71 -1.51 17.50
CA GLU A 177 2.38 -2.80 17.74
C GLU A 177 1.71 -3.59 18.88
N ASP A 178 1.30 -2.93 19.95
CA ASP A 178 0.56 -3.55 21.05
C ASP A 178 -0.81 -4.08 20.62
N ILE A 179 -1.49 -3.37 19.71
CA ILE A 179 -2.72 -3.82 19.06
C ILE A 179 -2.46 -5.04 18.18
N GLN A 180 -1.44 -4.97 17.30
CA GLN A 180 -1.10 -6.07 16.38
C GLN A 180 -0.67 -7.34 17.11
N SER A 181 0.05 -7.19 18.22
CA SER A 181 0.49 -8.31 19.07
C SER A 181 -0.62 -8.87 19.96
N GLY A 182 -1.82 -8.28 19.95
CA GLY A 182 -2.95 -8.70 20.78
C GLY A 182 -2.79 -8.36 22.26
N ARG A 183 -1.79 -7.54 22.63
CA ARG A 183 -1.62 -7.02 23.99
C ARG A 183 -2.62 -5.93 24.32
N TYR A 184 -3.18 -5.28 23.30
CA TYR A 184 -4.26 -4.32 23.41
C TYR A 184 -5.52 -4.90 22.75
N THR A 185 -6.43 -5.43 23.57
CA THR A 185 -7.56 -6.27 23.12
C THR A 185 -8.85 -5.48 22.82
N GLU A 186 -8.96 -4.23 23.29
CA GLU A 186 -10.17 -3.41 23.16
C GLU A 186 -9.91 -2.16 22.30
N VAL A 187 -9.72 -2.36 21.00
CA VAL A 187 -9.62 -1.25 20.03
C VAL A 187 -11.02 -0.87 19.54
N THR A 188 -11.47 0.33 19.89
CA THR A 188 -12.68 0.91 19.29
C THR A 188 -12.40 1.34 17.85
N GLN A 189 -13.44 1.38 17.00
CA GLN A 189 -13.31 1.91 15.65
C GLN A 189 -12.83 3.38 15.65
N GLU A 190 -13.21 4.14 16.67
CA GLU A 190 -12.77 5.52 16.89
C GLU A 190 -11.26 5.59 17.15
N ALA A 191 -10.73 4.79 18.07
CA ALA A 191 -9.30 4.72 18.34
C ALA A 191 -8.51 4.30 17.09
N ALA A 192 -8.99 3.30 16.33
CA ALA A 192 -8.39 2.89 15.06
C ALA A 192 -8.31 4.06 14.05
N ARG A 193 -9.39 4.82 13.93
CA ARG A 193 -9.48 6.00 13.05
C ARG A 193 -8.52 7.11 13.48
N GLU A 194 -8.45 7.41 14.77
CA GLU A 194 -7.57 8.42 15.34
C GLU A 194 -6.09 8.09 15.12
N MET A 195 -5.67 6.84 15.28
CA MET A 195 -4.28 6.43 15.01
C MET A 195 -3.92 6.61 13.53
N VAL A 196 -4.84 6.26 12.62
CA VAL A 196 -4.65 6.48 11.17
C VAL A 196 -4.58 7.97 10.84
N LEU A 197 -5.43 8.79 11.46
CA LEU A 197 -5.42 10.23 11.26
C LEU A 197 -4.14 10.88 11.77
N THR A 198 -3.68 10.44 12.94
CA THR A 198 -2.41 10.86 13.54
C THR A 198 -1.25 10.63 12.57
N GLU A 199 -1.13 9.43 11.99
CA GLU A 199 -0.09 9.15 10.99
C GLU A 199 -0.24 10.01 9.72
N LYS A 200 -1.47 10.22 9.24
CA LYS A 200 -1.71 11.05 8.05
C LYS A 200 -1.32 12.50 8.26
N MET A 201 -1.69 13.10 9.39
CA MET A 201 -1.33 14.47 9.74
C MET A 201 0.18 14.62 9.90
N LYS A 202 0.82 13.70 10.62
CA LYS A 202 2.28 13.66 10.78
C LYS A 202 2.98 13.56 9.43
N ASN A 203 2.57 12.63 8.56
CA ASN A 203 3.17 12.47 7.23
C ASN A 203 2.99 13.73 6.37
N TRP A 204 1.84 14.39 6.46
CA TRP A 204 1.64 15.68 5.78
C TRP A 204 2.60 16.75 6.31
N LEU A 205 2.74 16.90 7.63
CA LEU A 205 3.65 17.87 8.25
C LEU A 205 5.12 17.59 7.85
N GLN A 206 5.54 16.32 7.88
CA GLN A 206 6.88 15.92 7.46
C GLN A 206 7.12 16.12 5.95
N ASP A 207 6.14 15.81 5.11
CA ASP A 207 6.26 16.01 3.65
C ASP A 207 6.40 17.49 3.30
N SER A 208 5.61 18.35 3.97
CA SER A 208 5.55 19.78 3.71
C SER A 208 6.75 20.55 4.26
N TYR A 209 7.34 20.10 5.37
CA TYR A 209 8.36 20.87 6.10
C TYR A 209 9.66 20.11 6.36
N GLY A 210 9.66 18.78 6.39
CA GLY A 210 10.85 17.95 6.62
C GLY A 210 11.88 17.97 5.49
N ARG A 211 11.48 18.35 4.26
CA ARG A 211 12.41 18.48 3.11
C ARG A 211 13.07 19.85 2.97
N ARG A 212 12.72 20.85 3.79
CA ARG A 212 13.33 22.19 3.75
C ARG A 212 14.48 22.38 4.73
N ALA A 213 14.75 21.39 5.59
CA ALA A 213 15.78 21.44 6.62
C ALA A 213 17.07 20.67 6.26
N ALA A 214 17.21 20.23 5.00
CA ALA A 214 18.42 19.60 4.48
C ALA A 214 19.06 20.47 3.40
#